data_AF-A0AAE9D3M1-F1
#
_entry.id   AF-A0AAE9D3M1-F1
#
_cell.length_a   1.000
_cell.length_b   1.000
_cell.length_c   1.000
_cell.angle_alpha   90.00
_cell.angle_beta   90.00
_cell.angle_gamma   90.00
#
_symmetry.space_group_name_H-M   'P 1'
#
loop_
_entity.id
_entity.type
_entity.pdbx_description
1 polymer ?
#
loop_
_entity_poly.entity_id
_entity_poly.type
_entity_poly.pdbx_seq_one_letter_code
_entity_poly.pdbx_strand_id
1 'polypeptide(L)'
;MSSDLIDNLYILETILLVWSYFECGVFFYVLCTNSQYHPNLTWLLKNLVAQYFISMACRLFQIYFQYGIDDESNLKTNWFFILVTFSRNCLIFTALYFSPFVMMERLYASVHIGDYEHKPRHYVGYTLSLFLYLWSLMIGLTYAFEVIPTYIHVSCLVSINMLAFVVCLLNESYNSKKFVQKKFSTRKSVTYSLSERYQIVENLKTAYLFKRGIISIIIFSVICGVFLVRMSSDEHDSSMNWILIGFNYAAILYGIGFPAAMFFYDQQFQKQLLSYIRMIFCISSRTTPLYEETEENSQKAKISRSLEAVKETDIYFNNLKGDWEKMATKSKRRCEC
;
A
#
# COMPACT_ATOMS: atom_id res chain seq x y z
N MET A 1 9.74 -40.02 11.52
CA MET A 1 10.09 -38.89 10.63
C MET A 1 11.55 -38.58 10.89
N SER A 2 12.42 -38.41 9.89
CA SER A 2 13.80 -38.01 10.22
C SER A 2 13.74 -36.58 10.74
N SER A 3 14.18 -36.38 11.98
CA SER A 3 14.45 -35.07 12.60
C SER A 3 15.08 -34.10 11.60
N ASP A 4 15.98 -34.62 10.77
CA ASP A 4 16.74 -33.91 9.76
C ASP A 4 15.87 -33.11 8.77
N LEU A 5 14.66 -33.59 8.43
CA LEU A 5 13.79 -32.86 7.49
C LEU A 5 13.19 -31.60 8.12
N ILE A 6 12.76 -31.68 9.39
CA ILE A 6 12.25 -30.51 10.11
C ILE A 6 13.39 -29.49 10.30
N ASP A 7 14.57 -29.96 10.68
CA ASP A 7 15.71 -29.08 10.93
C ASP A 7 16.11 -28.33 9.66
N ASN A 8 16.16 -29.03 8.52
CA ASN A 8 16.39 -28.40 7.22
C ASN A 8 15.31 -27.35 6.86
N LEU A 9 14.04 -27.59 7.22
CA LEU A 9 12.96 -26.64 6.98
C LEU A 9 13.09 -25.38 7.85
N TYR A 10 13.53 -25.50 9.10
CA TYR A 10 13.77 -24.33 9.96
C TYR A 10 15.03 -23.56 9.54
N ILE A 11 16.08 -24.25 9.05
CA ILE A 11 17.25 -23.59 8.46
C ILE A 11 16.82 -22.77 7.24
N LEU A 12 16.05 -23.37 6.33
CA LEU A 12 15.51 -22.68 5.17
C LEU A 12 14.62 -21.49 5.58
N GLU A 13 13.77 -21.67 6.60
CA GLU A 13 12.93 -20.60 7.14
C GLU A 13 13.79 -19.43 7.64
N THR A 14 14.88 -19.72 8.35
CA THR A 14 15.82 -18.70 8.86
C THR A 14 16.49 -17.94 7.71
N ILE A 15 16.93 -18.64 6.67
CA ILE A 15 17.52 -18.02 5.47
C ILE A 15 16.51 -17.09 4.80
N LEU A 16 15.26 -17.53 4.64
CA LEU A 16 14.19 -16.73 4.04
C LEU A 16 13.84 -15.52 4.91
N LEU A 17 13.84 -15.65 6.24
CA LEU A 17 13.63 -14.51 7.15
C LEU A 17 14.75 -13.47 7.00
N VAL A 18 16.01 -13.89 6.95
CA VAL A 18 17.15 -12.98 6.75
C VAL A 18 17.06 -12.27 5.39
N TRP A 19 16.67 -12.99 4.34
CA TRP A 19 16.41 -12.39 3.03
C TRP A 19 15.26 -11.35 3.10
N SER A 20 14.15 -11.73 3.73
CA SER A 20 12.98 -10.87 3.90
C SER A 20 13.30 -9.60 4.71
N TYR A 21 14.20 -9.69 5.69
CA TYR A 21 14.75 -8.54 6.41
C TYR A 21 15.45 -7.53 5.48
N PHE A 22 16.29 -8.03 4.57
CA PHE A 22 16.98 -7.18 3.60
C PHE A 22 15.99 -6.52 2.63
N GLU A 23 15.09 -7.31 2.05
CA GLU A 23 14.07 -6.82 1.10
C GLU A 23 13.17 -5.76 1.74
N CYS A 24 12.64 -6.03 2.94
CA CYS A 24 11.83 -5.09 3.68
C CYS A 24 12.60 -3.83 4.07
N GLY A 25 13.92 -3.93 4.29
CA GLY A 25 14.79 -2.79 4.60
C GLY A 25 14.94 -1.86 3.43
N VAL A 26 15.19 -2.42 2.26
CA VAL A 26 15.21 -1.69 1.00
C VAL A 26 13.84 -1.05 0.74
N PHE A 27 12.76 -1.80 0.92
CA PHE A 27 11.39 -1.28 0.72
C PHE A 27 11.06 -0.13 1.68
N PHE A 28 11.38 -0.27 2.97
CA PHE A 28 11.18 0.77 3.97
C PHE A 28 12.01 2.04 3.67
N TYR A 29 13.26 1.86 3.24
CA TYR A 29 14.12 2.96 2.85
C TYR A 29 13.56 3.73 1.63
N VAL A 30 13.08 3.02 0.61
CA VAL A 30 12.43 3.67 -0.54
C VAL A 30 11.17 4.42 -0.09
N LEU A 31 10.33 3.84 0.78
CA LEU A 31 9.17 4.55 1.35
C LEU A 31 9.56 5.79 2.17
N CYS A 32 10.73 5.79 2.81
CA CYS A 32 11.21 6.93 3.57
C CYS A 32 11.75 8.06 2.71
N THR A 33 12.43 7.72 1.62
CA THR A 33 13.05 8.69 0.71
C THR A 33 12.10 9.25 -0.34
N ASN A 34 10.96 8.60 -0.55
CA ASN A 34 10.08 8.88 -1.66
C ASN A 34 8.72 9.43 -1.21
N SER A 35 8.35 10.59 -1.75
CA SER A 35 7.04 11.22 -1.53
C SER A 35 6.06 10.87 -2.65
N GLN A 36 5.95 9.58 -3.00
CA GLN A 36 5.04 9.10 -4.04
C GLN A 36 3.57 9.17 -3.65
N TYR A 37 3.29 8.92 -2.37
CA TYR A 37 1.95 8.90 -1.82
C TYR A 37 1.75 10.04 -0.85
N HIS A 38 0.50 10.48 -0.72
CA HIS A 38 0.11 11.41 0.33
C HIS A 38 0.69 11.00 1.71
N PRO A 39 1.20 11.95 2.53
CA PRO A 39 1.92 11.66 3.77
C PRO A 39 1.20 10.70 4.74
N ASN A 40 -0.12 10.79 4.85
CA ASN A 40 -0.93 9.92 5.72
C ASN A 40 -0.87 8.45 5.29
N LEU A 41 -0.92 8.19 3.98
CA LEU A 41 -0.82 6.85 3.45
C LEU A 41 0.61 6.32 3.51
N THR A 42 1.59 7.16 3.19
CA THR A 42 3.00 6.83 3.35
C THR A 42 3.29 6.43 4.80
N TRP A 43 2.70 7.13 5.77
CA TRP A 43 2.80 6.78 7.18
C TRP A 43 2.18 5.40 7.49
N LEU A 44 0.97 5.11 7.00
CA LEU A 44 0.34 3.79 7.17
C LEU A 44 1.20 2.67 6.56
N LEU A 45 1.72 2.85 5.35
CA LEU A 45 2.61 1.88 4.69
C LEU A 45 3.91 1.68 5.47
N LYS A 46 4.52 2.75 6.00
CA LYS A 46 5.71 2.65 6.87
C LYS A 46 5.43 1.81 8.12
N ASN A 47 4.27 2.00 8.75
CA ASN A 47 3.87 1.20 9.92
C ASN A 47 3.64 -0.28 9.54
N LEU A 48 3.07 -0.57 8.38
CA LEU A 48 2.91 -1.94 7.89
C LEU A 48 4.26 -2.65 7.71
N VAL A 49 5.28 -1.95 7.22
CA VAL A 49 6.61 -2.54 7.04
C VAL A 49 7.34 -2.65 8.38
N ALA A 50 7.23 -1.62 9.23
CA ALA A 50 7.85 -1.60 10.55
C ALA A 50 7.29 -2.70 11.48
N GLN A 51 5.98 -2.96 11.45
CA GLN A 51 5.41 -4.08 12.23
C GLN A 51 5.95 -5.43 11.74
N TYR A 52 6.15 -5.58 10.42
CA TYR A 52 6.64 -6.83 9.85
C TYR A 52 8.09 -7.10 10.26
N PHE A 53 8.92 -6.06 10.34
CA PHE A 53 10.27 -6.14 10.91
C PHE A 53 10.29 -6.71 12.33
N ILE A 54 9.41 -6.19 13.19
CA ILE A 54 9.32 -6.65 14.58
C ILE A 54 8.78 -8.09 14.61
N SER A 55 7.81 -8.42 13.75
CA SER A 55 7.23 -9.76 13.64
C SER A 55 8.28 -10.81 13.22
N MET A 56 9.16 -10.47 12.28
CA MET A 56 10.28 -11.33 11.89
C MET A 56 11.30 -11.50 13.02
N ALA A 57 11.61 -10.45 13.79
CA ALA A 57 12.48 -10.56 14.97
C ALA A 57 11.89 -11.54 15.98
N CYS A 58 10.59 -11.40 16.26
CA CYS A 58 9.87 -12.32 17.13
C CYS A 58 9.96 -13.76 16.62
N ARG A 59 9.85 -13.99 15.30
CA ARG A 59 9.99 -15.34 14.74
C ARG A 59 11.41 -15.90 14.90
N LEU A 60 12.45 -15.10 14.67
CA LEU A 60 13.83 -15.55 14.89
C LEU A 60 14.06 -15.98 16.35
N PHE A 61 13.52 -15.22 17.31
CA PHE A 61 13.55 -15.63 18.72
C PHE A 61 12.78 -16.93 18.96
N GLN A 62 11.59 -17.10 18.37
CA GLN A 62 10.84 -18.35 18.49
C GLN A 62 11.63 -19.56 17.96
N ILE A 63 12.28 -19.43 16.80
CA ILE A 63 13.12 -20.49 16.22
C ILE A 63 14.29 -20.83 17.16
N TYR A 64 14.94 -19.81 17.73
CA TYR A 64 16.02 -20.01 18.71
C TYR A 64 15.56 -20.85 19.91
N PHE A 65 14.39 -20.54 20.49
CA PHE A 65 13.87 -21.33 21.61
C PHE A 65 13.40 -22.72 21.21
N GLN A 66 12.86 -22.88 19.99
CA GLN A 66 12.45 -24.17 19.44
C GLN A 66 13.64 -25.10 19.18
N TYR A 67 14.83 -24.55 18.91
CA TYR A 67 16.08 -25.33 18.80
C TYR A 67 16.81 -25.54 20.12
N GLY A 68 16.73 -24.57 21.04
CA GLY A 68 17.54 -24.56 22.26
C GLY A 68 16.93 -25.23 23.47
N ILE A 69 15.64 -25.60 23.43
CA ILE A 69 14.91 -26.22 24.54
C ILE A 69 14.28 -27.53 24.06
N ASP A 70 14.85 -28.66 24.48
CA ASP A 70 14.39 -30.02 24.13
C ASP A 70 13.05 -30.40 24.82
N ASP A 71 12.63 -29.64 25.83
CA ASP A 71 11.45 -29.95 26.65
C ASP A 71 10.30 -28.95 26.41
N GLU A 72 9.22 -29.43 25.79
CA GLU A 72 8.00 -28.67 25.48
C GLU A 72 7.38 -28.01 26.73
N SER A 73 7.54 -28.63 27.91
CA SER A 73 7.02 -28.10 29.17
C SER A 73 7.76 -26.83 29.63
N ASN A 74 9.07 -26.77 29.40
CA ASN A 74 9.90 -25.60 29.68
C ASN A 74 9.62 -24.46 28.68
N LEU A 75 9.27 -24.80 27.43
CA LEU A 75 8.88 -23.81 26.43
C LEU A 75 7.56 -23.12 26.80
N LYS A 76 6.55 -23.89 27.23
CA LYS A 76 5.22 -23.38 27.63
C LYS A 76 5.24 -22.53 28.90
N THR A 77 6.25 -22.69 29.75
CA THR A 77 6.39 -21.92 31.00
C THR A 77 7.32 -20.71 30.85
N ASN A 78 8.06 -20.60 29.74
CA ASN A 78 8.96 -19.49 29.49
C ASN A 78 8.19 -18.21 29.10
N TRP A 79 8.09 -17.27 30.04
CA TRP A 79 7.42 -15.98 29.85
C TRP A 79 7.91 -15.19 28.63
N PHE A 80 9.20 -15.27 28.31
CA PHE A 80 9.74 -14.56 27.16
C PHE A 80 9.26 -15.19 25.84
N PHE A 81 9.23 -16.52 25.75
CA PHE A 81 8.69 -17.22 24.59
C PHE A 81 7.19 -16.91 24.39
N ILE A 82 6.42 -16.91 25.47
CA ILE A 82 4.98 -16.54 25.44
C ILE A 82 4.82 -15.09 24.96
N LEU A 83 5.58 -14.14 25.52
CA LEU A 83 5.51 -12.71 25.17
C LEU A 83 5.83 -12.48 23.69
N VAL A 84 6.89 -13.12 23.18
CA VAL A 84 7.31 -13.04 21.78
C VAL A 84 6.24 -13.63 20.87
N THR A 85 5.64 -14.75 21.27
CA THR A 85 4.56 -15.40 20.51
C THR A 85 3.29 -14.56 20.46
N PHE A 86 2.88 -14.01 21.59
CA PHE A 86 1.75 -13.10 21.68
C PHE A 86 1.97 -11.84 20.84
N SER A 87 3.16 -11.24 20.96
CA SER A 87 3.54 -10.04 20.21
C SER A 87 3.53 -10.30 18.70
N ARG A 88 4.09 -11.43 18.26
CA ARG A 88 4.05 -11.85 16.84
C ARG A 88 2.63 -12.00 16.33
N ASN A 89 1.74 -12.64 17.10
CA ASN A 89 0.34 -12.81 16.72
C ASN A 89 -0.38 -11.46 16.57
N CYS A 90 -0.18 -10.53 17.51
CA CYS A 90 -0.73 -9.18 17.41
C CYS A 90 -0.26 -8.46 16.14
N LEU A 91 1.03 -8.55 15.80
CA LEU A 91 1.61 -7.93 14.60
C LEU A 91 1.07 -8.58 13.31
N ILE A 92 0.91 -9.90 13.28
CA ILE A 92 0.26 -10.59 12.15
C ILE A 92 -1.17 -10.08 11.97
N PHE A 93 -1.94 -9.93 13.05
CA PHE A 93 -3.27 -9.32 12.96
C PHE A 93 -3.23 -7.87 12.46
N THR A 94 -2.21 -7.08 12.83
CA THR A 94 -1.99 -5.74 12.26
C THR A 94 -1.85 -5.77 10.75
N ALA A 95 -1.07 -6.71 10.21
CA ALA A 95 -0.91 -6.87 8.77
C ALA A 95 -2.23 -7.28 8.09
N LEU A 96 -2.95 -8.25 8.68
CA LEU A 96 -4.19 -8.80 8.10
C LEU A 96 -5.37 -7.80 8.15
N TYR A 97 -5.41 -6.91 9.14
CA TYR A 97 -6.41 -5.85 9.26
C TYR A 97 -5.99 -4.51 8.62
N PHE A 98 -4.87 -4.46 7.90
CA PHE A 98 -4.37 -3.22 7.31
C PHE A 98 -5.33 -2.59 6.26
N SER A 99 -5.96 -3.43 5.43
CA SER A 99 -6.82 -3.04 4.31
C SER A 99 -7.91 -2.00 4.65
N PRO A 100 -8.79 -2.23 5.66
CA PRO A 100 -9.84 -1.27 6.00
C PRO A 100 -9.30 0.11 6.40
N PHE A 101 -8.15 0.18 7.08
CA PHE A 101 -7.58 1.46 7.51
C PHE A 101 -7.03 2.27 6.34
N VAL A 102 -6.41 1.60 5.36
CA VAL A 102 -6.04 2.26 4.10
C VAL A 102 -7.27 2.77 3.38
N MET A 103 -8.35 1.99 3.32
CA MET A 103 -9.59 2.43 2.66
C MET A 103 -10.25 3.63 3.36
N MET A 104 -10.21 3.68 4.69
CA MET A 104 -10.66 4.85 5.45
C MET A 104 -9.85 6.11 5.10
N GLU A 105 -8.52 6.01 4.99
CA GLU A 105 -7.68 7.13 4.56
C GLU A 105 -7.98 7.56 3.12
N ARG A 106 -8.14 6.59 2.21
CA ARG A 106 -8.48 6.87 0.79
C ARG A 106 -9.85 7.53 0.64
N LEU A 107 -10.87 7.09 1.38
CA LEU A 107 -12.18 7.73 1.40
C LEU A 107 -12.08 9.16 1.91
N TYR A 108 -11.34 9.37 3.01
CA TYR A 108 -11.15 10.69 3.59
C TYR A 108 -10.49 11.66 2.59
N ALA A 109 -9.47 11.19 1.85
CA ALA A 109 -8.81 11.94 0.79
C ALA A 109 -9.75 12.27 -0.38
N SER A 110 -10.58 11.31 -0.82
CA SER A 110 -11.53 11.51 -1.92
C SER A 110 -12.67 12.48 -1.58
N VAL A 111 -13.12 12.50 -0.32
CA VAL A 111 -14.12 13.46 0.17
C VAL A 111 -13.53 14.87 0.27
N HIS A 112 -12.29 15.02 0.76
CA HIS A 112 -11.66 16.31 1.04
C HIS A 112 -10.73 16.84 -0.07
N ILE A 113 -11.01 16.52 -1.34
CA ILE A 113 -10.13 16.79 -2.48
C ILE A 113 -9.73 18.27 -2.68
N GLY A 114 -10.51 19.23 -2.19
CA GLY A 114 -10.18 20.65 -2.31
C GLY A 114 -9.04 21.07 -1.36
N ASP A 115 -9.01 20.50 -0.16
CA ASP A 115 -8.20 21.00 0.95
C ASP A 115 -7.20 19.97 1.50
N TYR A 116 -7.20 18.74 0.98
CA TYR A 116 -6.40 17.65 1.53
C TYR A 116 -4.90 17.89 1.37
N GLU A 117 -4.44 18.43 0.23
CA GLU A 117 -3.03 18.84 0.03
C GLU A 117 -2.68 20.15 0.74
N HIS A 118 -3.61 21.11 0.78
CA HIS A 118 -3.32 22.45 1.30
C HIS A 118 -3.15 22.48 2.82
N LYS A 119 -3.77 21.53 3.53
CA LYS A 119 -3.66 21.41 4.99
C LYS A 119 -3.00 20.08 5.32
N PRO A 120 -1.76 20.06 5.84
CA PRO A 120 -1.11 18.82 6.24
C PRO A 120 -1.84 18.21 7.45
N ARG A 121 -2.76 17.29 7.20
CA ARG A 121 -3.57 16.61 8.22
C ARG A 121 -2.89 15.31 8.68
N HIS A 122 -1.64 15.42 9.13
CA HIS A 122 -0.84 14.26 9.56
C HIS A 122 -1.51 13.46 10.68
N TYR A 123 -2.34 14.12 11.50
CA TYR A 123 -3.10 13.48 12.56
C TYR A 123 -3.98 12.33 12.06
N VAL A 124 -4.48 12.36 10.82
CA VAL A 124 -5.31 11.28 10.25
C VAL A 124 -4.52 9.98 10.11
N GLY A 125 -3.28 10.05 9.62
CA GLY A 125 -2.42 8.88 9.52
C GLY A 125 -2.08 8.31 10.90
N TYR A 126 -1.76 9.18 11.87
CA TYR A 126 -1.43 8.77 13.25
C TYR A 126 -2.62 8.13 13.96
N THR A 127 -3.82 8.72 13.88
CA THR A 127 -5.01 8.17 14.54
C THR A 127 -5.43 6.84 13.93
N LEU A 128 -5.40 6.71 12.60
CA LEU A 128 -5.69 5.44 11.94
C LEU A 128 -4.68 4.35 12.31
N SER A 129 -3.40 4.70 12.42
CA SER A 129 -2.35 3.74 12.84
C SER A 129 -2.56 3.31 14.30
N LEU A 130 -2.86 4.26 15.19
CA LEU A 130 -3.14 3.95 16.59
C LEU A 130 -4.35 3.02 16.72
N PHE A 131 -5.45 3.32 16.02
CA PHE A 131 -6.64 2.47 16.03
C PHE A 131 -6.35 1.07 15.44
N LEU A 132 -5.53 0.97 14.40
CA LEU A 132 -5.12 -0.32 13.85
C LEU A 132 -4.39 -1.16 14.90
N TYR A 133 -3.38 -0.60 15.58
CA TYR A 133 -2.64 -1.35 16.61
C TYR A 133 -3.51 -1.71 17.82
N LEU A 134 -4.38 -0.81 18.28
CA LEU A 134 -5.32 -1.10 19.36
C LEU A 134 -6.31 -2.20 18.96
N TRP A 135 -6.82 -2.16 17.74
CA TRP A 135 -7.70 -3.21 17.20
C TRP A 135 -6.97 -4.56 17.15
N SER A 136 -5.75 -4.59 16.61
CA SER A 136 -4.95 -5.81 16.57
C SER A 136 -4.60 -6.36 17.94
N LEU A 137 -4.32 -5.50 18.92
CA LEU A 137 -4.10 -5.90 20.30
C LEU A 137 -5.36 -6.52 20.90
N MET A 138 -6.53 -5.91 20.69
CA MET A 138 -7.81 -6.46 21.17
C MET A 138 -8.11 -7.83 20.54
N ILE A 139 -7.88 -7.99 19.24
CA ILE A 139 -8.02 -9.29 18.56
C ILE A 139 -6.98 -10.30 19.07
N GLY A 140 -5.74 -9.88 19.28
CA GLY A 140 -4.68 -10.71 19.86
C GLY A 140 -5.02 -11.21 21.26
N LEU A 141 -5.58 -10.35 22.13
CA LEU A 141 -6.03 -10.72 23.47
C LEU A 141 -7.21 -11.69 23.44
N THR A 142 -8.22 -11.40 22.63
CA THR A 142 -9.41 -12.29 22.52
C THR A 142 -9.06 -13.65 21.95
N TYR A 143 -8.09 -13.72 21.02
CA TYR A 143 -7.52 -14.97 20.53
C TYR A 143 -6.69 -15.69 21.60
N ALA A 144 -5.78 -15.00 22.29
CA ALA A 144 -4.87 -15.60 23.27
C ALA A 144 -5.58 -16.14 24.51
N PHE A 145 -6.68 -15.51 24.93
CA PHE A 145 -7.52 -15.95 26.04
C PHE A 145 -8.71 -16.82 25.60
N GLU A 146 -8.77 -17.21 24.31
CA GLU A 146 -9.82 -18.05 23.75
C GLU A 146 -11.25 -17.54 24.07
N VAL A 147 -11.41 -16.21 24.19
CA VAL A 147 -12.68 -15.57 24.53
C VAL A 147 -13.72 -15.83 23.44
N ILE A 148 -13.23 -15.92 22.20
CA ILE A 148 -14.04 -16.16 21.01
C ILE A 148 -13.37 -17.30 20.21
N PRO A 149 -14.13 -18.27 19.67
CA PRO A 149 -13.57 -19.31 18.83
C PRO A 149 -12.81 -18.78 17.61
N THR A 150 -11.69 -19.43 17.26
CA THR A 150 -10.80 -19.04 16.16
C THR A 150 -11.51 -18.89 14.81
N TYR A 151 -12.50 -19.75 14.52
CA TYR A 151 -13.26 -19.67 13.25
C TYR A 151 -14.08 -18.37 13.13
N ILE A 152 -14.53 -17.79 14.26
CA ILE A 152 -15.23 -16.50 14.27
C ILE A 152 -14.24 -15.38 13.96
N HIS A 153 -13.04 -15.40 14.56
CA HIS A 153 -11.98 -14.44 14.24
C HIS A 153 -11.66 -14.44 12.74
N VAL A 154 -11.45 -15.62 12.16
CA VAL A 154 -11.17 -15.78 10.73
C VAL A 154 -12.33 -15.31 9.86
N SER A 155 -13.57 -15.66 10.21
CA SER A 155 -14.76 -15.23 9.47
C SER A 155 -14.92 -13.71 9.49
N CYS A 156 -14.75 -13.07 10.66
CA CYS A 156 -14.79 -11.61 10.79
C CYS A 156 -13.66 -10.94 10.01
N LEU A 157 -12.44 -11.48 10.06
CA LEU A 157 -11.28 -10.97 9.32
C LEU A 157 -11.55 -10.96 7.81
N VAL A 158 -12.02 -12.07 7.25
CA VAL A 158 -12.34 -12.18 5.81
C VAL A 158 -13.47 -11.22 5.45
N SER A 159 -14.52 -11.16 6.27
CA SER A 159 -15.68 -10.29 6.04
C SER A 159 -15.31 -8.80 6.02
N ILE A 160 -14.48 -8.35 6.96
CA ILE A 160 -14.01 -6.96 7.04
C ILE A 160 -13.11 -6.61 5.84
N ASN A 161 -12.22 -7.52 5.42
CA ASN A 161 -11.39 -7.31 4.24
C ASN A 161 -12.23 -7.29 2.94
N MET A 162 -13.25 -8.12 2.83
CA MET A 162 -14.21 -8.09 1.72
C MET A 162 -14.99 -6.77 1.68
N LEU A 163 -15.42 -6.25 2.84
CA LEU A 163 -16.05 -4.94 2.93
C LEU A 163 -15.09 -3.83 2.48
N ALA A 164 -13.82 -3.87 2.90
CA ALA A 164 -12.80 -2.93 2.45
C ALA A 164 -12.61 -2.97 0.92
N PHE A 165 -12.64 -4.17 0.33
CA PHE A 165 -12.57 -4.32 -1.13
C PHE A 165 -13.78 -3.69 -1.85
N VAL A 166 -15.00 -3.92 -1.35
CA VAL A 166 -16.21 -3.27 -1.90
C VAL A 166 -16.11 -1.75 -1.81
N VAL A 167 -15.66 -1.23 -0.66
CA VAL A 167 -15.42 0.21 -0.46
C VAL A 167 -14.38 0.74 -1.45
N CYS A 168 -13.32 -0.02 -1.73
CA CYS A 168 -12.32 0.33 -2.75
C CYS A 168 -12.95 0.52 -4.13
N LEU A 169 -13.83 -0.41 -4.55
CA LEU A 169 -14.54 -0.34 -5.84
C LEU A 169 -15.49 0.87 -5.91
N LEU A 170 -16.21 1.15 -4.82
CA LEU A 170 -17.08 2.30 -4.73
C LEU A 170 -16.28 3.62 -4.81
N ASN A 171 -15.14 3.69 -4.13
CA ASN A 171 -14.27 4.86 -4.18
C ASN A 171 -13.67 5.08 -5.58
N GLU A 172 -13.23 4.01 -6.24
CA GLU A 172 -12.77 4.05 -7.64
C GLU A 172 -13.88 4.55 -8.58
N SER A 173 -15.10 4.02 -8.45
CA SER A 173 -16.26 4.44 -9.24
C SER A 173 -16.60 5.91 -9.01
N TYR A 174 -16.60 6.36 -7.75
CA TYR A 174 -16.84 7.76 -7.39
C TYR A 174 -15.79 8.69 -8.01
N ASN A 175 -14.51 8.39 -7.85
CA ASN A 175 -13.41 9.19 -8.39
C ASN A 175 -13.40 9.20 -9.92
N SER A 176 -13.70 8.07 -10.56
CA SER A 176 -13.81 7.96 -12.02
C SER A 176 -14.98 8.80 -12.57
N LYS A 177 -16.16 8.74 -11.95
CA LYS A 177 -17.31 9.59 -12.33
C LYS A 177 -16.98 11.06 -12.18
N LYS A 178 -16.34 11.45 -11.07
CA LYS A 178 -15.90 12.83 -10.82
C LYS A 178 -14.87 13.29 -11.84
N PHE A 179 -13.95 12.41 -12.26
CA PHE A 179 -12.99 12.67 -13.34
C PHE A 179 -13.69 12.93 -14.68
N VAL A 180 -14.60 12.04 -15.10
CA VAL A 180 -15.34 12.17 -16.37
C VAL A 180 -16.21 13.43 -16.37
N GLN A 181 -16.98 13.65 -15.31
CA GLN A 181 -17.84 14.83 -15.17
C GLN A 181 -17.02 16.12 -15.29
N LYS A 182 -15.85 16.20 -14.66
CA LYS A 182 -14.98 17.38 -14.72
C LYS A 182 -14.22 17.52 -16.05
N LYS A 183 -13.93 16.42 -16.76
CA LYS A 183 -13.26 16.44 -18.06
C LYS A 183 -14.19 16.93 -19.19
N PHE A 184 -15.46 16.56 -19.15
CA PHE A 184 -16.44 16.86 -20.20
C PHE A 184 -17.41 18.02 -19.85
N SER A 185 -17.25 18.66 -18.69
CA SER A 185 -18.08 19.83 -18.33
C SER A 185 -17.69 21.04 -19.18
N THR A 186 -18.54 21.40 -20.14
CA THR A 186 -18.49 22.62 -20.96
C THR A 186 -19.02 23.87 -20.25
N ARG A 187 -19.47 23.76 -19.00
CA ARG A 187 -19.94 24.93 -18.23
C ARG A 187 -18.75 25.79 -17.81
N LYS A 188 -18.68 27.01 -18.37
CA LYS A 188 -17.74 28.11 -18.06
C LYS A 188 -17.61 28.48 -16.56
N SER A 189 -18.42 27.91 -15.67
CA SER A 189 -18.46 28.24 -14.24
C SER A 189 -17.65 27.30 -13.34
N VAL A 190 -17.02 26.25 -13.87
CA VAL A 190 -16.15 25.38 -13.05
C VAL A 190 -14.72 25.89 -13.20
N THR A 191 -14.39 26.95 -12.46
CA THR A 191 -13.02 27.41 -12.29
C THR A 191 -12.21 26.30 -11.63
N TYR A 192 -11.28 25.79 -12.40
CA TYR A 192 -10.57 24.57 -12.09
C TYR A 192 -9.19 24.91 -11.51
N SER A 193 -8.87 24.43 -10.30
CA SER A 193 -7.48 24.50 -9.80
C SER A 193 -6.71 23.28 -10.30
N LEU A 194 -5.50 23.52 -10.83
CA LEU A 194 -4.64 22.46 -11.37
C LEU A 194 -4.44 21.30 -10.38
N SER A 195 -4.37 21.61 -9.08
CA SER A 195 -4.22 20.65 -7.98
C SER A 195 -5.34 19.61 -7.89
N GLU A 196 -6.60 19.96 -8.16
CA GLU A 196 -7.72 19.03 -7.98
C GLU A 196 -7.70 17.82 -8.93
N ARG A 197 -7.38 17.96 -10.22
CA ARG A 197 -7.23 16.82 -11.18
C ARG A 197 -6.00 16.02 -10.83
N TYR A 198 -4.90 16.66 -10.39
CA TYR A 198 -3.72 15.91 -9.95
C TYR A 198 -4.11 14.94 -8.83
N GLN A 199 -4.86 15.40 -7.82
CA GLN A 199 -5.37 14.54 -6.76
C GLN A 199 -6.36 13.47 -7.24
N ILE A 200 -7.26 13.78 -8.18
CA ILE A 200 -8.18 12.77 -8.74
C ILE A 200 -7.40 11.66 -9.45
N VAL A 201 -6.40 12.04 -10.26
CA VAL A 201 -5.56 11.10 -11.01
C VAL A 201 -4.69 10.28 -10.06
N GLU A 202 -4.10 10.90 -9.03
CA GLU A 202 -3.37 10.20 -7.98
C GLU A 202 -4.29 9.19 -7.27
N ASN A 203 -5.45 9.63 -6.77
CA ASN A 203 -6.39 8.76 -6.09
C ASN A 203 -6.83 7.56 -6.96
N LEU A 204 -7.01 7.75 -8.26
CA LEU A 204 -7.35 6.68 -9.19
C LEU A 204 -6.18 5.69 -9.40
N LYS A 205 -4.95 6.21 -9.60
CA LYS A 205 -3.74 5.38 -9.71
C LYS A 205 -3.53 4.55 -8.45
N THR A 206 -3.64 5.20 -7.29
CA THR A 206 -3.45 4.58 -5.98
C THR A 206 -4.55 3.56 -5.68
N ALA A 207 -5.81 3.84 -6.05
CA ALA A 207 -6.91 2.87 -5.91
C ALA A 207 -6.67 1.58 -6.70
N TYR A 208 -6.12 1.67 -7.92
CA TYR A 208 -5.80 0.48 -8.72
C TYR A 208 -4.74 -0.41 -8.05
N LEU A 209 -3.69 0.21 -7.52
CA LEU A 209 -2.63 -0.50 -6.79
C LEU A 209 -3.18 -1.15 -5.51
N PHE A 210 -3.95 -0.42 -4.70
CA PHE A 210 -4.53 -0.98 -3.48
C PHE A 210 -5.59 -2.04 -3.74
N LYS A 211 -6.38 -1.94 -4.80
CA LYS A 211 -7.33 -2.99 -5.19
C LYS A 211 -6.65 -4.35 -5.32
N ARG A 212 -5.48 -4.40 -5.97
CA ARG A 212 -4.67 -5.62 -6.10
C ARG A 212 -4.06 -6.04 -4.76
N GLY A 213 -3.54 -5.10 -3.98
CA GLY A 213 -3.01 -5.36 -2.64
C GLY A 213 -4.06 -5.97 -1.70
N ILE A 214 -5.28 -5.44 -1.69
CA ILE A 214 -6.39 -5.94 -0.86
C ILE A 214 -6.78 -7.36 -1.28
N ILE A 215 -6.84 -7.66 -2.58
CA ILE A 215 -7.09 -9.04 -3.05
C ILE A 215 -6.02 -10.00 -2.50
N SER A 216 -4.74 -9.59 -2.56
CA SER A 216 -3.65 -10.39 -2.00
C SER A 216 -3.82 -10.60 -0.50
N ILE A 217 -4.20 -9.57 0.27
CA ILE A 217 -4.49 -9.68 1.70
C ILE A 217 -5.66 -10.62 1.98
N ILE A 218 -6.73 -10.58 1.19
CA ILE A 218 -7.89 -11.47 1.35
C ILE A 218 -7.49 -12.92 1.14
N ILE A 219 -6.81 -13.23 0.02
CA ILE A 219 -6.32 -14.59 -0.28
C ILE A 219 -5.44 -15.08 0.87
N PHE A 220 -4.52 -14.22 1.31
CA PHE A 220 -3.60 -14.55 2.39
C PHE A 220 -4.30 -14.75 3.73
N SER A 221 -5.31 -13.94 4.05
CA SER A 221 -6.14 -14.06 5.25
C SER A 221 -6.89 -15.39 5.28
N VAL A 222 -7.37 -15.86 4.12
CA VAL A 222 -8.03 -17.17 4.01
C VAL A 222 -7.02 -18.30 4.25
N ILE A 223 -5.84 -18.26 3.61
CA ILE A 223 -4.79 -19.28 3.80
C ILE A 223 -4.36 -19.35 5.27
N CYS A 224 -4.02 -18.21 5.87
CA CYS A 224 -3.66 -18.14 7.28
C CYS A 224 -4.81 -18.57 8.20
N GLY A 225 -6.03 -18.18 7.86
CA GLY A 225 -7.21 -18.54 8.63
C GLY A 225 -7.47 -20.05 8.67
N VAL A 226 -7.28 -20.75 7.55
CA VAL A 226 -7.39 -22.21 7.50
C VAL A 226 -6.36 -22.87 8.42
N PHE A 227 -5.10 -22.41 8.38
CA PHE A 227 -4.07 -22.93 9.29
C PHE A 227 -4.41 -22.64 10.76
N LEU A 228 -4.83 -21.42 11.11
CA LEU A 228 -5.20 -21.05 12.48
C LEU A 228 -6.37 -21.86 13.03
N VAL A 229 -7.43 -22.07 12.24
CA VAL A 229 -8.57 -22.90 12.65
C VAL A 229 -8.13 -24.34 12.89
N ARG A 230 -7.30 -24.89 12.00
CA ARG A 230 -6.79 -26.24 12.18
C ARG A 230 -5.89 -26.37 13.40
N MET A 231 -5.05 -25.37 13.70
CA MET A 231 -4.21 -25.32 14.90
C MET A 231 -5.03 -25.20 16.20
N SER A 232 -6.19 -24.56 16.13
CA SER A 232 -7.12 -24.38 17.25
C SER A 232 -7.98 -25.61 17.53
N SER A 233 -7.90 -26.67 16.71
CA SER A 233 -8.72 -27.86 16.86
C SER A 233 -8.08 -28.83 17.87
N ASP A 234 -8.89 -29.46 18.72
CA ASP A 234 -8.40 -30.33 19.81
C ASP A 234 -7.62 -31.58 19.32
N GLU A 235 -7.79 -31.96 18.05
CA GLU A 235 -7.09 -33.08 17.41
C GLU A 235 -5.62 -32.75 17.11
N HIS A 236 -4.76 -32.95 18.11
CA HIS A 236 -3.30 -32.87 17.99
C HIS A 236 -2.71 -34.12 17.35
N ASP A 237 -2.75 -34.17 16.02
CA ASP A 237 -2.08 -35.19 15.23
C ASP A 237 -0.65 -34.78 14.87
N SER A 238 0.13 -35.74 14.35
CA SER A 238 1.46 -35.53 13.73
C SER A 238 1.47 -34.49 12.58
N SER A 239 0.30 -34.07 12.09
CA SER A 239 0.13 -33.01 11.10
C SER A 239 0.32 -31.59 11.66
N MET A 240 0.27 -31.39 12.98
CA MET A 240 0.35 -30.05 13.60
C MET A 240 1.66 -29.32 13.30
N ASN A 241 2.79 -30.04 13.31
CA ASN A 241 4.08 -29.45 12.96
C ASN A 241 4.10 -28.96 11.51
N TRP A 242 3.48 -29.70 10.59
CA TRP A 242 3.35 -29.31 9.18
C TRP A 242 2.46 -28.09 8.99
N ILE A 243 1.37 -28.00 9.76
CA ILE A 243 0.46 -26.85 9.74
C ILE A 243 1.16 -25.59 10.27
N LEU A 244 1.91 -25.71 11.38
CA LEU A 244 2.68 -24.61 11.95
C LEU A 244 3.76 -24.12 10.98
N ILE A 245 4.53 -25.04 10.40
CA ILE A 245 5.53 -24.72 9.37
C ILE A 245 4.84 -24.05 8.18
N GLY A 246 3.73 -24.61 7.67
CA GLY A 246 2.96 -24.06 6.57
C GLY A 246 2.47 -22.63 6.83
N PHE A 247 1.96 -22.35 8.03
CA PHE A 247 1.57 -21.01 8.46
C PHE A 247 2.75 -20.03 8.45
N ASN A 248 3.91 -20.44 8.96
CA ASN A 248 5.10 -19.59 9.00
C ASN A 248 5.63 -19.27 7.59
N TYR A 249 5.70 -20.27 6.72
CA TYR A 249 6.09 -20.06 5.32
C TYR A 249 5.07 -19.18 4.58
N ALA A 250 3.78 -19.33 4.86
CA ALA A 250 2.77 -18.42 4.34
C ALA A 250 3.06 -16.98 4.80
N ALA A 251 3.30 -16.75 6.09
CA ALA A 251 3.61 -15.42 6.64
C ALA A 251 4.86 -14.78 6.02
N ILE A 252 5.89 -15.58 5.73
CA ILE A 252 7.09 -15.13 5.03
C ILE A 252 6.77 -14.78 3.57
N LEU A 253 6.04 -15.65 2.88
CA LEU A 253 5.65 -15.44 1.48
C LEU A 253 4.82 -14.17 1.30
N TYR A 254 3.95 -13.84 2.26
CA TYR A 254 3.21 -12.58 2.26
C TYR A 254 4.12 -11.37 2.41
N GLY A 255 5.07 -11.43 3.33
CA GLY A 255 6.02 -10.35 3.58
C GLY A 255 6.99 -10.07 2.44
N ILE A 256 7.38 -11.10 1.68
CA ILE A 256 8.15 -10.97 0.44
C ILE A 256 7.24 -10.56 -0.72
N GLY A 257 6.05 -11.16 -0.81
CA GLY A 257 5.12 -10.97 -1.91
C GLY A 257 4.59 -9.53 -2.00
N PHE A 258 4.38 -8.86 -0.87
CA PHE A 258 3.85 -7.49 -0.86
C PHE A 258 4.83 -6.46 -1.43
N PRO A 259 6.09 -6.33 -0.96
CA PRO A 259 7.12 -5.49 -1.57
C PRO A 259 7.39 -5.86 -3.04
N ALA A 260 7.45 -7.15 -3.36
CA ALA A 260 7.62 -7.61 -4.74
C ALA A 260 6.45 -7.14 -5.64
N ALA A 261 5.21 -7.27 -5.20
CA ALA A 261 4.04 -6.78 -5.93
C ALA A 261 4.08 -5.25 -6.11
N MET A 262 4.44 -4.51 -5.06
CA MET A 262 4.64 -3.06 -5.14
C MET A 262 5.73 -2.71 -6.15
N PHE A 263 6.83 -3.46 -6.18
CA PHE A 263 7.87 -3.30 -7.18
C PHE A 263 7.33 -3.58 -8.59
N PHE A 264 6.62 -4.68 -8.85
CA PHE A 264 6.14 -4.97 -10.20
C PHE A 264 5.09 -3.97 -10.71
N TYR A 265 4.27 -3.41 -9.82
CA TYR A 265 3.13 -2.56 -10.21
C TYR A 265 3.39 -1.06 -10.13
N ASP A 266 4.29 -0.60 -9.27
CA ASP A 266 4.63 0.81 -9.19
C ASP A 266 5.88 1.11 -10.00
N GLN A 267 5.69 1.54 -11.25
CA GLN A 267 6.77 1.94 -12.15
C GLN A 267 7.68 3.04 -11.56
N GLN A 268 7.16 3.90 -10.68
CA GLN A 268 8.00 4.91 -10.04
C GLN A 268 8.87 4.28 -8.94
N PHE A 269 8.36 3.28 -8.22
CA PHE A 269 9.12 2.50 -7.26
C PHE A 269 10.24 1.70 -7.96
N GLN A 270 9.95 1.09 -9.12
CA GLN A 270 10.96 0.39 -9.94
C GLN A 270 12.12 1.28 -10.32
N LYS A 271 11.83 2.45 -10.89
CA LYS A 271 12.84 3.39 -11.37
C LYS A 271 13.79 3.83 -10.25
N GLN A 272 13.25 4.06 -9.05
CA GLN A 272 14.06 4.45 -7.90
C GLN A 272 14.86 3.28 -7.34
N LEU A 273 14.26 2.10 -7.20
CA LEU A 273 15.00 0.92 -6.74
C LEU A 273 16.17 0.60 -7.70
N LEU A 274 15.94 0.68 -9.01
CA LEU A 274 17.00 0.54 -10.01
C LEU A 274 18.08 1.62 -9.88
N SER A 275 17.70 2.87 -9.61
CA SER A 275 18.65 3.96 -9.35
C SER A 275 19.50 3.68 -8.11
N TYR A 276 18.90 3.18 -7.03
CA TYR A 276 19.61 2.84 -5.79
C TYR A 276 20.53 1.63 -5.95
N ILE A 277 20.08 0.57 -6.62
CA ILE A 277 20.92 -0.60 -6.92
C ILE A 277 22.14 -0.16 -7.74
N ARG A 278 21.96 0.71 -8.74
CA ARG A 278 23.08 1.28 -9.51
C ARG A 278 24.05 2.08 -8.65
N MET A 279 23.55 2.81 -7.65
CA MET A 279 24.36 3.58 -6.70
C MET A 279 25.16 2.67 -5.75
N ILE A 280 24.52 1.63 -5.20
CA ILE A 280 25.12 0.69 -4.23
C ILE A 280 26.20 -0.19 -4.89
N PHE A 281 25.95 -0.68 -6.11
CA PHE A 281 26.90 -1.55 -6.80
C PHE A 281 28.01 -0.79 -7.55
N CYS A 282 28.08 0.54 -7.42
CA CYS A 282 29.07 1.40 -8.08
C CYS A 282 29.30 1.02 -9.56
N ILE A 283 28.24 0.60 -10.27
CA ILE A 283 28.32 0.23 -11.69
C ILE A 283 28.47 1.54 -12.46
N SER A 284 29.69 2.03 -12.52
CA SER A 284 30.12 3.10 -13.42
C SER A 284 30.30 2.48 -14.80
N SER A 285 29.20 2.23 -15.51
CA SER A 285 29.29 2.07 -16.96
C SER A 285 29.38 3.47 -17.57
N ARG A 286 30.60 3.93 -17.78
CA ARG A 286 30.88 5.06 -18.66
C ARG A 286 30.80 4.59 -20.11
N THR A 287 29.59 4.28 -20.59
CA THR A 287 29.25 4.24 -22.02
C THR A 287 27.73 4.35 -22.19
N THR A 288 27.36 5.43 -22.87
CA THR A 288 26.02 5.79 -23.39
C THR A 288 24.85 5.77 -22.39
N PRO A 289 24.33 6.94 -21.98
CA PRO A 289 23.01 6.98 -21.36
C PRO A 289 22.03 6.41 -22.37
N LEU A 290 21.30 5.35 -22.00
CA LEU A 290 20.15 4.90 -22.76
C LEU A 290 19.07 5.97 -22.57
N TYR A 291 19.16 6.98 -23.44
CA TYR A 291 18.29 8.13 -23.67
C TYR A 291 18.10 9.11 -22.48
N GLU A 292 18.86 10.20 -22.54
CA GLU A 292 18.52 11.49 -21.94
C GLU A 292 17.12 11.94 -22.41
N GLU A 293 16.10 11.69 -21.60
CA GLU A 293 14.74 12.18 -21.86
C GLU A 293 14.36 13.35 -20.93
N THR A 294 15.32 13.97 -20.24
CA THR A 294 15.01 14.81 -19.08
C THR A 294 15.21 16.32 -19.24
N GLU A 295 15.91 16.85 -20.25
CA GLU A 295 15.95 18.32 -20.43
C GLU A 295 15.60 18.78 -21.83
N GLU A 296 16.07 18.15 -22.91
CA GLU A 296 15.69 18.54 -24.26
C GLU A 296 14.24 18.20 -24.62
N ASN A 297 13.66 17.12 -24.09
CA ASN A 297 12.22 16.84 -24.25
C ASN A 297 11.36 17.64 -23.26
N SER A 298 11.92 18.09 -22.13
CA SER A 298 11.25 19.05 -21.25
C SER A 298 11.24 20.45 -21.86
N GLN A 299 12.30 20.84 -22.57
CA GLN A 299 12.39 22.08 -23.34
C GLN A 299 11.66 21.99 -24.68
N LYS A 300 11.73 20.91 -25.46
CA LYS A 300 10.90 20.72 -26.67
C LYS A 300 9.45 20.45 -26.33
N ALA A 301 9.10 19.81 -25.21
CA ALA A 301 7.70 19.72 -24.76
C ALA A 301 7.25 20.98 -24.03
N LYS A 302 8.12 21.76 -23.37
CA LYS A 302 7.78 23.14 -22.93
C LYS A 302 7.64 24.07 -24.12
N ILE A 303 8.50 23.97 -25.12
CA ILE A 303 8.47 24.78 -26.34
C ILE A 303 7.26 24.35 -27.15
N SER A 304 7.01 23.05 -27.36
CA SER A 304 5.80 22.53 -28.03
C SER A 304 4.53 22.80 -27.24
N ARG A 305 4.50 22.67 -25.90
CA ARG A 305 3.35 23.08 -25.07
C ARG A 305 3.21 24.59 -24.98
N SER A 306 4.29 25.37 -25.07
CA SER A 306 4.23 26.83 -25.16
C SER A 306 3.80 27.28 -26.56
N LEU A 307 4.14 26.52 -27.61
CA LEU A 307 3.75 26.79 -28.99
C LEU A 307 2.31 26.34 -29.24
N GLU A 308 1.86 25.24 -28.62
CA GLU A 308 0.45 24.84 -28.55
C GLU A 308 -0.34 25.78 -27.66
N ALA A 309 0.18 26.22 -26.51
CA ALA A 309 -0.47 27.24 -25.69
C ALA A 309 -0.53 28.58 -26.42
N VAL A 310 0.51 29.00 -27.15
CA VAL A 310 0.49 30.21 -27.98
C VAL A 310 -0.48 30.05 -29.14
N LYS A 311 -0.54 28.88 -29.81
CA LYS A 311 -1.55 28.60 -30.84
C LYS A 311 -2.97 28.57 -30.29
N GLU A 312 -3.21 27.98 -29.11
CA GLU A 312 -4.51 27.98 -28.43
C GLU A 312 -4.88 29.40 -27.97
N THR A 313 -3.90 30.18 -27.52
CA THR A 313 -4.07 31.59 -27.13
C THR A 313 -4.36 32.45 -28.36
N ASP A 314 -3.68 32.24 -29.48
CA ASP A 314 -3.93 32.91 -30.76
C ASP A 314 -5.29 32.52 -31.35
N ILE A 315 -5.69 31.25 -31.26
CA ILE A 315 -7.04 30.80 -31.66
C ILE A 315 -8.10 31.45 -30.75
N TYR A 316 -7.86 31.51 -29.45
CA TYR A 316 -8.75 32.17 -28.49
C TYR A 316 -8.88 33.67 -28.76
N PHE A 317 -7.77 34.39 -28.96
CA PHE A 317 -7.77 35.82 -29.24
C PHE A 317 -8.27 36.16 -30.64
N ASN A 318 -8.02 35.32 -31.65
CA ASN A 318 -8.59 35.51 -33.00
C ASN A 318 -10.11 35.29 -33.01
N ASN A 319 -10.61 34.30 -32.26
CA ASN A 319 -12.05 34.12 -32.06
C ASN A 319 -12.66 35.31 -31.29
N LEU A 320 -11.96 35.82 -30.27
CA LEU A 320 -12.39 37.02 -29.54
C LEU A 320 -12.42 38.26 -30.43
N LYS A 321 -11.42 38.45 -31.28
CA LYS A 321 -11.34 39.55 -32.25
C LYS A 321 -12.47 39.46 -33.28
N GLY A 322 -12.73 38.26 -33.81
CA GLY A 322 -13.86 38.02 -34.72
C GLY A 322 -15.22 38.29 -34.05
N ASP A 323 -15.37 37.97 -32.77
CA ASP A 323 -16.59 38.28 -32.00
C ASP A 323 -16.71 39.78 -31.70
N TRP A 324 -15.60 40.46 -31.41
CA TRP A 324 -15.56 41.92 -31.25
C TRP A 324 -15.87 42.68 -32.55
N GLU A 325 -15.35 42.22 -33.69
CA GLU A 325 -15.63 42.80 -35.00
C GLU A 325 -17.10 42.59 -35.41
N LYS A 326 -17.70 41.44 -35.07
CA LYS A 326 -19.14 41.18 -35.24
C LYS A 326 -20.01 42.06 -34.32
N MET A 327 -19.56 42.33 -33.09
CA MET A 327 -20.25 43.26 -32.19
C MET A 327 -20.12 44.72 -32.66
N ALA A 328 -18.95 45.12 -33.15
CA ALA A 328 -18.70 46.46 -33.69
C ALA A 328 -19.51 46.74 -34.97
N THR A 329 -19.64 45.75 -35.87
CA THR A 329 -20.50 45.87 -37.05
C THR A 329 -21.99 45.89 -36.72
N LYS A 330 -22.42 45.19 -35.66
CA LYS A 330 -23.80 45.32 -35.11
C LYS A 330 -24.06 46.69 -34.48
N SER A 331 -23.05 47.29 -33.85
CA SER A 331 -23.13 48.64 -33.28
C SER A 331 -23.23 49.70 -34.37
N LYS A 332 -22.44 49.60 -35.45
CA LYS A 332 -22.52 50.53 -36.60
C LYS A 332 -23.89 50.50 -37.28
N ARG A 333 -24.46 49.31 -37.51
CA ARG A 333 -25.81 49.17 -38.10
C ARG A 333 -26.95 49.70 -37.21
N ARG A 334 -26.72 49.86 -35.90
CA ARG A 334 -27.69 50.48 -34.98
C ARG A 334 -27.60 52.00 -34.90
N CYS A 335 -26.50 52.61 -35.36
CA CYS A 335 -26.33 54.06 -35.42
C CYS A 335 -26.71 54.66 -36.78
N GLU A 336 -27.01 53.84 -37.79
CA GLU A 336 -27.44 54.25 -39.13
C GLU A 336 -28.96 54.03 -39.36
N CYS A 337 -29.75 53.91 -38.30
CA CYS A 337 -31.22 53.89 -38.35
C CYS A 337 -31.81 55.03 -37.52
#